data_AF-A0A8D8V1W8-F1
#
_entry.id   AF-A0A8D8V1W8-F1
#
_cell.length_a   1.000
_cell.length_b   1.000
_cell.length_c   1.000
_cell.angle_alpha   90.00
_cell.angle_beta   90.00
_cell.angle_gamma   90.00
#
_symmetry.space_group_name_H-M   'P 1'
#
loop_
_entity.id
_entity.type
_entity.pdbx_description
1 polymer ?
#
loop_
_entity_poly.entity_id
_entity_poly.type
_entity_poly.pdbx_seq_one_letter_code
_entity_poly.pdbx_strand_id
1 'polypeptide(L)'
;MESPQPFDNNQDTLVVGWRCSACTLMNSLNRSSCDACDTEQGQNVTLEDYYVSLNEYNQLKNEVQIDNKKIEAQKIEAEKKANYNELVLLERAELVVNTETFECSICFTECDPPDGVVLRECLHSFCKECLAHHIEYSTDAEVKCPYVDDSYSCSCLLRDREIKALLTPVLFEKHLAKGMAMAEGQTENAFHCKTPDCKNWCVYEDEVNTFCCPSCWHFNCLTCQAIHDDMNCKQYQDHLKEISKTNEDARKTKEMLEQMLASREAMKCPRCEILLMKKAGCDWLSCTMCKTEICWVTRGPRWGPGGRGDNSGGCQCRVGGRQCHPNCGNCH
;
A
#
# COMPACT_ATOMS: atom_id res chain seq x y z
N MET A 1 33.68 24.33 -88.97
CA MET A 1 32.23 24.41 -88.73
C MET A 1 31.79 23.03 -88.28
N GLU A 2 31.85 22.78 -86.99
CA GLU A 2 31.17 21.66 -86.36
C GLU A 2 30.24 22.28 -85.33
N SER A 3 28.95 22.30 -85.67
CA SER A 3 27.89 22.69 -84.75
C SER A 3 27.85 21.67 -83.62
N PRO A 4 27.82 22.06 -82.34
CA PRO A 4 27.49 21.13 -81.27
C PRO A 4 26.04 20.67 -81.51
N GLN A 5 25.85 19.37 -81.61
CA GLN A 5 24.53 18.77 -81.73
C GLN A 5 23.68 19.11 -80.50
N PRO A 6 22.35 19.29 -80.67
CA PRO A 6 21.46 19.46 -79.54
C PRO A 6 21.42 18.15 -78.77
N PHE A 7 21.72 18.20 -77.47
CA PHE A 7 21.47 17.07 -76.58
C PHE A 7 19.99 16.73 -76.63
N ASP A 8 19.72 15.48 -77.00
CA ASP A 8 18.40 14.93 -77.26
C ASP A 8 17.62 14.81 -75.94
N ASN A 9 16.46 15.46 -75.89
CA ASN A 9 15.50 15.46 -74.79
C ASN A 9 14.80 14.10 -74.70
N ASN A 10 14.74 13.49 -73.50
CA ASN A 10 13.46 13.02 -72.91
C ASN A 10 13.52 12.28 -71.56
N GLN A 11 14.59 12.42 -70.74
CA GLN A 11 14.57 11.82 -69.39
C GLN A 11 15.06 12.74 -68.27
N ASP A 12 15.28 14.02 -68.55
CA ASP A 12 15.71 14.97 -67.54
C ASP A 12 14.50 15.59 -66.84
N THR A 13 14.53 15.57 -65.51
CA THR A 13 13.48 16.11 -64.64
C THR A 13 13.98 17.38 -64.00
N LEU A 14 13.16 18.44 -63.98
CA LEU A 14 13.49 19.71 -63.34
C LEU A 14 13.30 19.60 -61.83
N VAL A 15 14.31 19.95 -61.04
CA VAL A 15 14.25 19.98 -59.57
C VAL A 15 14.88 21.26 -59.01
N VAL A 16 14.46 21.67 -57.82
CA VAL A 16 15.01 22.83 -57.10
C VAL A 16 16.20 22.38 -56.25
N GLY A 17 17.32 23.09 -56.36
CA GLY A 17 18.51 22.86 -55.56
C GLY A 17 19.14 24.16 -55.06
N TRP A 18 20.29 24.04 -54.40
CA TRP A 18 21.09 25.18 -53.97
C TRP A 18 22.51 25.14 -54.54
N ARG A 19 23.03 26.33 -54.84
CA ARG A 19 24.38 26.49 -55.38
C ARG A 19 25.40 26.64 -54.24
N CYS A 20 26.44 25.80 -54.22
CA CYS A 20 27.53 25.92 -53.26
C CYS A 20 28.31 27.23 -53.46
N SER A 21 28.51 28.00 -52.39
CA SER A 21 29.27 29.26 -52.45
C SER A 21 30.78 29.07 -52.68
N ALA A 22 31.32 27.90 -52.35
CA ALA A 22 32.76 27.62 -52.48
C ALA A 22 33.13 27.03 -53.84
N CYS A 23 32.39 26.01 -54.31
CA CYS A 23 32.73 25.28 -55.54
C CYS A 23 31.67 25.39 -56.65
N THR A 24 30.58 26.12 -56.42
CA THR A 24 29.48 26.37 -57.39
C THR A 24 28.64 25.15 -57.80
N LEU A 25 28.90 23.97 -57.23
CA LEU A 25 28.11 22.75 -57.45
C LEU A 25 26.65 22.95 -57.03
N MET A 26 25.72 22.46 -57.85
CA MET A 26 24.30 22.37 -57.51
C MET A 26 24.06 21.16 -56.61
N ASN A 27 23.48 21.40 -55.44
CA ASN A 27 23.19 20.37 -54.45
C ASN A 27 21.67 20.27 -54.23
N SER A 28 21.20 19.07 -53.90
CA SER A 28 19.81 18.84 -53.50
C SER A 28 19.45 19.61 -52.23
N LEU A 29 18.20 20.06 -52.14
CA LEU A 29 17.61 20.68 -50.95
C LEU A 29 17.65 19.79 -49.70
N ASN A 30 17.78 18.48 -49.85
CA ASN A 30 17.82 17.54 -48.72
C ASN A 30 19.19 17.48 -48.03
N ARG A 31 20.24 18.10 -48.61
CA ARG A 31 21.59 18.11 -48.04
C ARG A 31 21.94 19.44 -47.41
N SER A 32 22.45 19.38 -46.19
CA SER A 32 22.95 20.52 -45.43
C SER A 32 24.42 20.89 -45.72
N SER A 33 25.11 20.12 -46.57
CA SER A 33 26.49 20.39 -46.99
C SER A 33 26.72 20.00 -48.46
N CYS A 34 27.72 20.63 -49.10
CA CYS A 34 28.06 20.40 -50.50
C CYS A 34 28.69 19.02 -50.71
N ASP A 35 28.21 18.25 -51.70
CA ASP A 35 28.67 16.88 -51.97
C ASP A 35 30.13 16.79 -52.44
N ALA A 36 30.69 17.86 -53.00
CA ALA A 36 32.07 17.87 -53.51
C ALA A 36 33.12 18.46 -52.55
N CYS A 37 32.73 19.37 -51.66
CA CYS A 37 33.68 20.12 -50.83
C CYS A 37 33.26 20.32 -49.37
N ASP A 38 32.20 19.63 -48.94
CA ASP A 38 31.66 19.61 -47.57
C ASP A 38 31.31 20.99 -46.98
N THR A 39 31.27 22.03 -47.81
CA THR A 39 30.90 23.38 -47.37
C THR A 39 29.44 23.39 -46.94
N GLU A 40 29.17 23.82 -45.70
CA GLU A 40 27.83 23.89 -45.13
C GLU A 40 26.92 24.85 -45.91
N GLN A 41 25.64 24.50 -45.96
CA GLN A 41 24.59 25.33 -46.54
C GLN A 41 24.41 26.59 -45.67
N GLY A 42 24.78 27.75 -46.20
CA GLY A 42 24.67 29.02 -45.47
C GLY A 42 23.22 29.48 -45.22
N GLN A 43 23.03 30.50 -44.38
CA GLN A 43 21.70 31.04 -44.05
C GLN A 43 21.03 31.83 -45.20
N ASN A 44 21.81 32.32 -46.18
CA ASN A 44 21.33 33.06 -47.36
C ASN A 44 21.70 32.32 -48.64
N VAL A 45 20.94 31.27 -48.95
CA VAL A 45 21.23 30.37 -50.08
C VAL A 45 20.32 30.67 -51.27
N THR A 46 20.90 30.76 -52.47
CA THR A 46 20.14 30.92 -53.70
C THR A 46 19.56 29.59 -54.14
N LEU A 47 18.23 29.55 -54.29
CA LEU A 47 17.48 28.42 -54.82
C LEU A 47 17.34 28.58 -56.33
N GLU A 48 17.75 27.57 -57.07
CA GLU A 48 17.72 27.57 -58.54
C GLU A 48 17.20 26.22 -59.04
N ASP A 49 16.44 26.26 -60.14
CA ASP A 49 16.02 25.05 -60.86
C ASP A 49 17.20 24.49 -61.67
N TYR A 50 17.40 23.17 -61.61
CA TYR A 50 18.38 22.49 -62.44
C TYR A 50 17.84 21.13 -62.93
N TYR A 51 18.40 20.65 -64.05
CA TYR A 51 18.02 19.38 -64.64
C TYR A 51 18.80 18.24 -64.00
N VAL A 52 18.10 17.20 -63.58
CA VAL A 52 18.66 15.93 -63.09
C VAL A 52 18.18 14.77 -63.95
N SER A 53 18.98 13.71 -64.03
CA SER A 53 18.57 12.48 -64.71
C SER A 53 17.40 11.80 -63.99
N LEU A 54 16.58 11.02 -64.71
CA LEU A 54 15.50 10.22 -64.11
C LEU A 54 15.99 9.30 -62.97
N ASN A 55 17.20 8.75 -63.09
CA ASN A 55 17.80 7.91 -62.04
C ASN A 55 18.10 8.71 -60.77
N GLU A 56 18.68 9.90 -60.92
CA GLU A 56 18.98 10.81 -59.80
C GLU A 56 17.70 11.35 -59.15
N TYR A 57 16.69 11.72 -59.94
CA TYR A 57 15.37 12.11 -59.43
C TYR A 57 14.73 11.00 -58.58
N ASN A 58 14.79 9.75 -59.04
CA ASN A 58 14.27 8.60 -58.28
C ASN A 58 15.06 8.35 -56.98
N GLN A 59 16.38 8.56 -56.99
CA GLN A 59 17.20 8.47 -55.78
C GLN A 59 16.80 9.54 -54.75
N LEU A 60 16.71 10.81 -55.17
CA LEU A 60 16.26 11.92 -54.32
C LEU A 60 14.88 11.68 -53.73
N LYS A 61 13.93 11.18 -54.54
CA LYS A 61 12.59 10.84 -54.08
C LYS A 61 12.61 9.71 -53.04
N ASN A 62 13.44 8.69 -53.23
CA ASN A 62 13.60 7.60 -52.27
C ASN A 62 14.23 8.07 -50.95
N GLU A 63 15.22 8.97 -51.00
CA GLU A 63 15.83 9.58 -49.81
C GLU A 63 14.78 10.32 -48.97
N VAL A 64 13.97 11.18 -49.60
CA VAL A 64 12.86 11.89 -48.93
C VAL A 64 11.88 10.89 -48.31
N GLN A 65 11.54 9.81 -49.01
CA GLN A 65 10.65 8.78 -48.47
C GLN A 65 11.26 8.05 -47.26
N ILE A 66 12.56 7.76 -47.29
CA ILE A 66 13.28 7.13 -46.18
C ILE A 66 13.32 8.07 -44.98
N ASP A 67 13.64 9.35 -45.19
CA ASP A 67 13.73 10.32 -44.11
C ASP A 67 12.36 10.64 -43.50
N ASN A 68 11.30 10.72 -44.32
CA ASN A 68 9.93 10.79 -43.82
C ASN A 68 9.56 9.56 -42.98
N LYS A 69 9.94 8.35 -43.42
CA LYS A 69 9.73 7.12 -42.63
C LYS A 69 10.50 7.13 -41.31
N LYS A 70 11.74 7.65 -41.30
CA LYS A 70 12.54 7.80 -40.07
C LYS A 70 11.90 8.80 -39.11
N ILE A 71 11.45 9.95 -39.60
CA ILE A 71 10.75 10.97 -38.80
C ILE A 71 9.48 10.38 -38.19
N GLU A 72 8.69 9.65 -38.98
CA GLU A 72 7.48 9.00 -38.48
C GLU A 72 7.79 7.93 -37.43
N ALA A 73 8.81 7.09 -37.67
CA ALA A 73 9.26 6.12 -36.67
C ALA A 73 9.73 6.79 -35.37
N GLN A 74 10.44 7.91 -35.46
CA GLN A 74 10.87 8.69 -34.29
C GLN A 74 9.67 9.29 -33.53
N LYS A 75 8.64 9.78 -34.23
CA LYS A 75 7.41 10.27 -33.60
C LYS A 75 6.69 9.16 -32.85
N ILE A 76 6.54 7.99 -33.47
CA ILE A 76 5.92 6.80 -32.85
C ILE A 76 6.71 6.37 -31.61
N GLU A 77 8.05 6.34 -31.69
CA GLU A 77 8.92 6.00 -30.56
C GLU A 77 8.77 7.01 -29.41
N ALA A 78 8.72 8.30 -29.73
CA ALA A 78 8.53 9.37 -28.75
C ALA A 78 7.16 9.28 -28.06
N GLU A 79 6.09 9.01 -28.81
CA GLU A 79 4.75 8.80 -28.27
C GLU A 79 4.69 7.56 -27.37
N LYS A 80 5.27 6.43 -27.80
CA LYS A 80 5.40 5.23 -26.97
C LYS A 80 6.13 5.51 -25.66
N LYS A 81 7.22 6.28 -25.72
CA LYS A 81 7.99 6.68 -24.54
C LYS A 81 7.18 7.60 -23.62
N ALA A 82 6.42 8.53 -24.18
CA ALA A 82 5.54 9.41 -23.40
C ALA A 82 4.46 8.61 -22.67
N ASN A 83 3.75 7.72 -23.38
CA ASN A 83 2.73 6.84 -22.81
C ASN A 83 3.31 5.92 -21.72
N TYR A 84 4.50 5.36 -21.96
CA TYR A 84 5.20 4.55 -20.95
C TYR A 84 5.50 5.36 -19.68
N ASN A 85 6.01 6.58 -19.82
CA ASN A 85 6.29 7.44 -18.68
C ASN A 85 5.02 7.80 -17.89
N GLU A 86 3.91 8.07 -18.58
CA GLU A 86 2.61 8.31 -17.95
C GLU A 86 2.14 7.11 -17.13
N LEU A 87 2.19 5.90 -17.70
CA LEU A 87 1.85 4.67 -16.98
C LEU A 87 2.72 4.46 -15.74
N VAL A 88 4.03 4.75 -15.84
CA VAL A 88 4.95 4.67 -14.70
C VAL A 88 4.57 5.69 -13.62
N LEU A 89 4.15 6.90 -13.98
CA LEU A 89 3.70 7.92 -13.03
C LEU A 89 2.40 7.51 -12.33
N LEU A 90 1.43 6.96 -13.07
CA LEU A 90 0.15 6.49 -12.52
C LEU A 90 0.33 5.31 -11.54
N GLU A 91 1.26 4.39 -11.84
CA GLU A 91 1.58 3.28 -10.94
C GLU A 91 2.28 3.76 -9.66
N ARG A 92 3.17 4.76 -9.80
CA ARG A 92 3.90 5.35 -8.66
C ARG A 92 3.05 6.28 -7.80
N ALA A 93 1.90 6.74 -8.30
CA ALA A 93 1.01 7.61 -7.54
C ALA A 93 0.54 6.90 -6.26
N GLU A 94 0.75 7.53 -5.10
CA GLU A 94 0.36 6.94 -3.82
C GLU A 94 -1.17 6.88 -3.66
N LEU A 95 -1.87 7.88 -4.23
CA LEU A 95 -3.33 8.00 -4.25
C LEU A 95 -3.85 8.12 -5.68
N VAL A 96 -5.03 7.54 -5.91
CA VAL A 96 -5.84 7.84 -7.10
C VAL A 96 -6.85 8.90 -6.68
N VAL A 97 -6.72 10.11 -7.21
CA VAL A 97 -7.63 11.22 -6.87
C VAL A 97 -8.85 11.20 -7.77
N ASN A 98 -9.99 11.64 -7.22
CA ASN A 98 -11.19 11.86 -8.04
C ASN A 98 -10.94 12.98 -9.05
N THR A 99 -11.36 12.77 -10.31
CA THR A 99 -11.26 13.76 -11.39
C THR A 99 -12.54 14.58 -11.58
N GLU A 100 -13.62 14.13 -10.93
CA GLU A 100 -14.94 14.76 -10.98
C GLU A 100 -15.44 14.99 -9.55
N THR A 101 -16.38 15.92 -9.41
CA THR A 101 -17.02 16.22 -8.13
C THR A 101 -17.93 15.07 -7.73
N PHE A 102 -17.99 14.73 -6.45
CA PHE A 102 -18.87 13.68 -5.92
C PHE A 102 -19.26 13.97 -4.47
N GLU A 103 -20.31 13.31 -3.98
CA GLU A 103 -20.73 13.41 -2.58
C GLU A 103 -20.09 12.27 -1.75
N CYS A 104 -19.38 12.62 -0.67
CA CYS A 104 -18.75 11.64 0.20
C CYS A 104 -19.78 10.90 1.04
N SER A 105 -19.81 9.56 1.00
CA SER A 105 -20.79 8.74 1.73
C SER A 105 -20.63 8.71 3.25
N ILE A 106 -19.56 9.31 3.80
CA ILE A 106 -19.32 9.37 5.25
C ILE A 106 -19.81 10.70 5.83
N CYS A 107 -19.45 11.82 5.22
CA CYS A 107 -19.82 13.15 5.71
C CYS A 107 -20.99 13.79 4.96
N PHE A 108 -21.41 13.23 3.83
CA PHE A 108 -22.47 13.76 2.95
C PHE A 108 -22.16 15.17 2.43
N THR A 109 -20.87 15.46 2.23
CA THR A 109 -20.38 16.73 1.67
C THR A 109 -19.92 16.53 0.24
N GLU A 110 -20.20 17.49 -0.63
CA GLU A 110 -19.62 17.56 -1.97
C GLU A 110 -18.10 17.74 -1.90
N CYS A 111 -17.39 16.96 -2.68
CA CYS A 111 -15.94 16.87 -2.71
C CYS A 111 -15.45 17.19 -4.11
N ASP A 112 -14.78 18.33 -4.26
CA ASP A 112 -14.16 18.75 -5.51
C ASP A 112 -12.79 18.10 -5.70
N PRO A 113 -12.35 17.87 -6.95
CA PRO A 113 -10.96 17.52 -7.23
C PRO A 113 -10.00 18.60 -6.71
N PRO A 114 -8.90 18.24 -6.03
CA PRO A 114 -8.33 16.90 -5.86
C PRO A 114 -8.58 16.29 -4.47
N ASP A 115 -9.63 16.69 -3.75
CA ASP A 115 -9.85 16.35 -2.33
C ASP A 115 -10.55 15.00 -2.10
N GLY A 116 -10.97 14.36 -3.19
CA GLY A 116 -11.44 12.98 -3.24
C GLY A 116 -10.34 11.96 -3.51
N VAL A 117 -10.49 10.77 -2.94
CA VAL A 117 -9.66 9.59 -3.23
C VAL A 117 -10.53 8.41 -3.62
N VAL A 118 -10.12 7.71 -4.68
CA VAL A 118 -10.67 6.43 -5.14
C VAL A 118 -9.77 5.30 -4.64
N LEU A 119 -10.32 4.37 -3.85
CA LEU A 119 -9.56 3.23 -3.34
C LEU A 119 -9.29 2.21 -4.46
N ARG A 120 -8.04 1.77 -4.62
CA ARG A 120 -7.62 0.97 -5.80
C ARG A 120 -8.26 -0.41 -5.88
N GLU A 121 -8.55 -1.04 -4.75
CA GLU A 121 -9.06 -2.42 -4.71
C GLU A 121 -10.57 -2.53 -4.93
N CYS A 122 -11.33 -1.50 -4.55
CA CYS A 122 -12.80 -1.56 -4.54
C CYS A 122 -13.47 -0.40 -5.27
N LEU A 123 -12.70 0.60 -5.73
CA LEU A 123 -13.17 1.77 -6.47
C LEU A 123 -14.16 2.67 -5.71
N HIS A 124 -14.35 2.46 -4.41
CA HIS A 124 -15.14 3.37 -3.59
C HIS A 124 -14.40 4.70 -3.37
N SER A 125 -15.14 5.80 -3.43
CA SER A 125 -14.62 7.16 -3.33
C SER A 125 -15.00 7.82 -2.01
N PHE A 126 -14.07 8.55 -1.41
CA PHE A 126 -14.27 9.27 -0.16
C PHE A 126 -13.41 10.53 -0.14
N CYS A 127 -13.80 11.54 0.64
CA CYS A 127 -12.90 12.66 0.88
C CYS A 127 -11.67 12.22 1.70
N LYS A 128 -10.53 12.88 1.48
CA LYS A 128 -9.27 12.59 2.20
C LYS A 128 -9.45 12.65 3.71
N GLU A 129 -10.19 13.63 4.22
CA GLU A 129 -10.40 13.83 5.66
C GLU A 129 -11.14 12.65 6.30
N CYS A 130 -12.23 12.17 5.68
CA CYS A 130 -12.98 11.04 6.22
C CYS A 130 -12.15 9.75 6.20
N LEU A 131 -11.36 9.50 5.17
CA LEU A 131 -10.44 8.35 5.16
C LEU A 131 -9.35 8.49 6.21
N ALA A 132 -8.74 9.67 6.37
CA ALA A 132 -7.72 9.91 7.37
C ALA A 132 -8.25 9.65 8.79
N HIS A 133 -9.43 10.18 9.13
CA HIS A 133 -10.08 9.93 10.41
C HIS A 133 -10.45 8.45 10.59
N HIS A 134 -10.98 7.80 9.56
CA HIS A 134 -11.28 6.37 9.61
C HIS A 134 -10.04 5.53 9.96
N ILE A 135 -8.90 5.84 9.35
CA ILE A 135 -7.62 5.17 9.64
C ILE A 135 -7.12 5.51 11.06
N GLU A 136 -7.21 6.78 11.47
CA GLU A 136 -6.76 7.23 12.79
C GLU A 136 -7.52 6.52 13.92
N TYR A 137 -8.85 6.49 13.83
CA TYR A 137 -9.73 5.93 14.85
C TYR A 137 -9.94 4.41 14.72
N SER A 138 -9.47 3.78 13.63
CA SER A 138 -9.47 2.32 13.52
C SER A 138 -8.67 1.69 14.67
N THR A 139 -9.24 0.70 15.36
CA THR A 139 -8.52 -0.09 16.37
C THR A 139 -7.65 -1.19 15.78
N ASP A 140 -7.87 -1.52 14.51
CA ASP A 140 -7.17 -2.60 13.81
C ASP A 140 -6.01 -2.05 12.98
N ALA A 141 -4.93 -2.84 12.90
CA ALA A 141 -3.78 -2.54 12.05
C ALA A 141 -4.15 -2.62 10.56
N GLU A 142 -4.96 -3.61 10.19
CA GLU A 142 -5.52 -3.73 8.85
C GLU A 142 -6.83 -2.92 8.77
N VAL A 143 -6.82 -1.83 8.01
CA VAL A 143 -7.99 -0.94 7.89
C VAL A 143 -8.83 -1.36 6.70
N LYS A 144 -10.11 -1.69 6.94
CA LYS A 144 -11.07 -2.00 5.88
C LYS A 144 -11.63 -0.74 5.24
N CYS A 145 -12.06 -0.86 4.00
CA CYS A 145 -12.87 0.15 3.32
C CYS A 145 -14.12 0.48 4.17
N PRO A 146 -14.42 1.76 4.42
CA PRO A 146 -15.59 2.16 5.23
C PRO A 146 -16.92 2.06 4.47
N TYR A 147 -16.92 1.63 3.20
CA TYR A 147 -18.14 1.56 2.40
C TYR A 147 -19.14 0.53 2.95
N VAL A 148 -20.36 0.99 3.19
CA VAL A 148 -21.51 0.19 3.61
C VAL A 148 -22.77 0.73 2.92
N ASP A 149 -23.61 -0.17 2.43
CA ASP A 149 -24.99 0.08 2.02
C ASP A 149 -25.96 -0.91 2.72
N ASP A 150 -27.25 -0.85 2.39
CA ASP A 150 -28.31 -1.67 2.98
C ASP A 150 -28.09 -3.20 2.82
N SER A 151 -27.27 -3.60 1.85
CA SER A 151 -27.08 -4.98 1.42
C SER A 151 -25.63 -5.47 1.48
N TYR A 152 -24.67 -4.55 1.57
CA TYR A 152 -23.27 -4.83 1.34
C TYR A 152 -22.38 -4.00 2.25
N SER A 153 -21.37 -4.65 2.83
CA SER A 153 -20.27 -4.02 3.55
C SER A 153 -18.97 -4.42 2.88
N CYS A 154 -18.19 -3.44 2.45
CA CYS A 154 -16.96 -3.72 1.72
C CYS A 154 -15.91 -4.38 2.63
N SER A 155 -15.37 -5.50 2.18
CA SER A 155 -14.33 -6.26 2.90
C SER A 155 -12.91 -5.96 2.41
N CYS A 156 -12.74 -5.09 1.42
CA CYS A 156 -11.43 -4.73 0.88
C CYS A 156 -10.61 -3.95 1.93
N LEU A 157 -9.29 -4.16 1.92
CA LEU A 157 -8.34 -3.46 2.79
C LEU A 157 -7.76 -2.24 2.09
N LEU A 158 -7.54 -1.17 2.85
CA LEU A 158 -6.73 -0.04 2.39
C LEU A 158 -5.27 -0.49 2.26
N ARG A 159 -4.59 -0.01 1.21
CA ARG A 159 -3.18 -0.33 0.95
C ARG A 159 -2.27 0.58 1.78
N ASP A 160 -1.09 0.09 2.13
CA ASP A 160 -0.07 0.87 2.88
C ASP A 160 0.28 2.20 2.21
N ARG A 161 0.34 2.22 0.87
CA ARG A 161 0.59 3.45 0.08
C ARG A 161 -0.53 4.48 0.26
N GLU A 162 -1.78 4.02 0.32
CA GLU A 162 -2.94 4.89 0.50
C GLU A 162 -2.95 5.44 1.93
N ILE A 163 -2.72 4.57 2.92
CA ILE A 163 -2.64 4.96 4.34
C ILE A 163 -1.53 5.97 4.58
N LYS A 164 -0.33 5.73 4.04
CA LYS A 164 0.82 6.61 4.20
C LYS A 164 0.59 7.99 3.60
N ALA A 165 -0.06 8.07 2.44
CA ALA A 165 -0.34 9.34 1.76
C ALA A 165 -1.49 10.12 2.40
N LEU A 166 -2.42 9.44 3.07
CA LEU A 166 -3.57 10.07 3.75
C LEU A 166 -3.22 10.61 5.15
N LEU A 167 -2.19 10.07 5.79
CA LEU A 167 -1.83 10.43 7.17
C LEU A 167 -0.64 11.38 7.23
N THR A 168 -0.61 12.20 8.28
CA THR A 168 0.61 12.90 8.68
C THR A 168 1.65 11.89 9.20
N PRO A 169 2.97 12.21 9.17
CA PRO A 169 4.00 11.30 9.68
C PRO A 169 3.74 10.80 11.10
N VAL A 170 3.25 11.68 11.98
CA VAL A 170 2.93 11.35 13.37
C VAL A 170 1.77 10.35 13.48
N LEU A 171 0.71 10.53 12.69
CA LEU A 171 -0.41 9.60 12.66
C LEU A 171 -0.03 8.27 12.01
N PHE A 172 0.82 8.31 10.99
CA PHE A 172 1.31 7.11 10.32
C PHE A 172 2.16 6.25 11.28
N GLU A 173 3.05 6.86 12.08
CA GLU A 173 3.80 6.13 13.11
C GLU A 173 2.87 5.48 14.16
N LYS A 174 1.81 6.19 14.58
CA LYS A 174 0.79 5.61 15.47
C LYS A 174 0.09 4.42 14.82
N HIS A 175 -0.22 4.50 13.52
CA HIS A 175 -0.81 3.40 12.78
C HIS A 175 0.15 2.19 12.69
N LEU A 176 1.43 2.41 12.36
CA LEU A 176 2.45 1.35 12.35
C LEU A 176 2.62 0.67 13.72
N ALA A 177 2.52 1.45 14.81
CA ALA A 177 2.56 0.91 16.16
C ALA A 177 1.40 -0.07 16.44
N LYS A 178 0.23 0.11 15.82
CA LYS A 178 -0.89 -0.86 15.90
C LYS A 178 -0.49 -2.21 15.29
N GLY A 179 0.20 -2.19 14.15
CA GLY A 179 0.74 -3.38 13.50
C GLY A 179 1.76 -4.13 14.37
N MET A 180 2.68 -3.40 15.00
CA MET A 180 3.65 -4.00 15.94
C MET A 180 2.97 -4.62 17.15
N ALA A 181 2.01 -3.93 17.76
CA ALA A 181 1.26 -4.46 18.92
C ALA A 181 0.43 -5.70 18.55
N MET A 182 -0.15 -5.72 17.34
CA MET A 182 -0.88 -6.88 16.84
C MET A 182 0.05 -8.06 16.58
N ALA A 183 1.23 -7.83 15.99
CA ALA A 183 2.25 -8.86 15.80
C ALA A 183 2.68 -9.45 17.14
N GLU A 184 3.03 -8.60 18.10
CA GLU A 184 3.40 -9.00 19.46
C GLU A 184 2.31 -9.88 20.10
N GLY A 185 1.05 -9.43 20.09
CA GLY A 185 -0.06 -10.18 20.68
C GLY A 185 -0.38 -11.50 19.97
N GLN A 186 0.09 -11.68 18.74
CA GLN A 186 -0.10 -12.91 17.96
C GLN A 186 1.13 -13.82 17.93
N THR A 187 2.29 -13.35 18.39
CA THR A 187 3.50 -14.16 18.44
C THR A 187 3.48 -15.03 19.69
N GLU A 188 3.71 -16.32 19.51
CA GLU A 188 3.91 -17.25 20.63
C GLU A 188 5.20 -16.92 21.37
N ASN A 189 5.19 -17.08 22.69
CA ASN A 189 6.31 -16.71 23.56
C ASN A 189 6.82 -15.28 23.35
N ALA A 190 5.91 -14.36 23.04
CA ALA A 190 6.20 -12.93 23.06
C ALA A 190 6.12 -12.38 24.49
N PHE A 191 7.08 -11.53 24.85
CA PHE A 191 7.12 -10.85 26.13
C PHE A 191 7.35 -9.35 25.97
N HIS A 192 6.38 -8.55 26.43
CA HIS A 192 6.53 -7.10 26.55
C HIS A 192 7.34 -6.73 27.79
N CYS A 193 8.31 -5.85 27.63
CA CYS A 193 9.02 -5.26 28.77
C CYS A 193 8.02 -4.63 29.76
N LYS A 194 8.18 -4.89 31.06
CA LYS A 194 7.27 -4.39 32.10
C LYS A 194 7.68 -3.03 32.68
N THR A 195 8.74 -2.43 32.15
CA THR A 195 9.11 -1.06 32.50
C THR A 195 8.04 -0.11 31.97
N PRO A 196 7.51 0.82 32.80
CA PRO A 196 6.53 1.80 32.35
C PRO A 196 7.01 2.54 31.09
N ASP A 197 6.10 2.73 30.13
CA ASP A 197 6.32 3.40 28.84
C ASP A 197 7.37 2.76 27.90
N CYS A 198 7.97 1.62 28.26
CA CYS A 198 8.85 0.87 27.37
C CYS A 198 8.03 0.10 26.33
N LYS A 199 8.29 0.33 25.04
CA LYS A 199 7.58 -0.33 23.92
C LYS A 199 8.29 -1.58 23.40
N ASN A 200 9.41 -1.95 24.00
CA ASN A 200 10.25 -3.03 23.49
C ASN A 200 9.76 -4.38 24.01
N TRP A 201 9.76 -5.37 23.12
CA TRP A 201 9.37 -6.74 23.42
C TRP A 201 10.39 -7.72 22.84
N CYS A 202 10.30 -8.98 23.23
CA CYS A 202 11.12 -10.05 22.68
C CYS A 202 10.30 -11.31 22.45
N VAL A 203 10.84 -12.21 21.62
CA VAL A 203 10.41 -13.61 21.53
C VAL A 203 11.44 -14.44 22.28
N TYR A 204 11.00 -15.40 23.07
CA TYR A 204 11.88 -16.25 23.86
C TYR A 204 11.55 -17.74 23.72
N GLU A 205 12.51 -18.58 24.09
CA GLU A 205 12.35 -20.05 24.16
C GLU A 205 12.20 -20.48 25.62
N ASP A 206 11.63 -21.67 25.85
CA ASP A 206 11.20 -22.13 27.18
C ASP A 206 12.36 -22.25 28.19
N GLU A 207 13.60 -22.38 27.73
CA GLU A 207 14.79 -22.47 28.59
C GLU A 207 15.25 -21.10 29.12
N VAL A 208 14.68 -19.99 28.65
CA VAL A 208 15.09 -18.64 29.02
C VAL A 208 14.11 -18.06 30.04
N ASN A 209 14.62 -17.73 31.23
CA ASN A 209 13.81 -17.20 32.33
C ASN A 209 13.97 -15.68 32.56
N THR A 210 14.94 -15.05 31.90
CA THR A 210 15.25 -13.63 32.08
C THR A 210 15.49 -12.94 30.73
N PHE A 211 15.07 -11.68 30.66
CA PHE A 211 15.23 -10.83 29.49
C PHE A 211 15.78 -9.47 29.92
N CYS A 212 16.95 -9.09 29.40
CA CYS A 212 17.46 -7.73 29.53
C CYS A 212 16.96 -6.90 28.35
N CYS A 213 16.15 -5.88 28.63
CA CYS A 213 15.57 -5.05 27.59
C CYS A 213 16.65 -4.18 26.91
N PRO A 214 16.84 -4.23 25.57
CA PRO A 214 17.85 -3.44 24.89
C PRO A 214 17.58 -1.93 24.91
N SER A 215 16.33 -1.50 25.10
CA SER A 215 15.95 -0.09 25.15
C SER A 215 16.10 0.56 26.54
N CYS A 216 15.57 -0.08 27.59
CA CYS A 216 15.55 0.47 28.95
C CYS A 216 16.51 -0.21 29.94
N TRP A 217 17.21 -1.26 29.50
CA TRP A 217 18.22 -2.01 30.25
C TRP A 217 17.75 -2.66 31.56
N HIS A 218 16.44 -2.74 31.79
CA HIS A 218 15.87 -3.46 32.93
C HIS A 218 15.79 -4.97 32.68
N PHE A 219 16.01 -5.74 33.74
CA PHE A 219 15.88 -7.19 33.75
C PHE A 219 14.44 -7.59 34.06
N ASN A 220 13.84 -8.30 33.12
CA ASN A 220 12.50 -8.85 33.24
C ASN A 220 12.58 -10.35 33.51
N CYS A 221 11.83 -10.84 34.49
CA CYS A 221 11.64 -12.27 34.68
C CYS A 221 10.51 -12.75 33.78
N LEU A 222 10.83 -13.63 32.83
CA LEU A 222 9.88 -14.23 31.88
C LEU A 222 8.94 -15.20 32.59
N THR A 223 9.45 -15.94 33.59
CA THR A 223 8.66 -16.88 34.41
C THR A 223 7.59 -16.19 35.25
N CYS A 224 7.94 -15.07 35.90
CA CYS A 224 7.01 -14.30 36.73
C CYS A 224 6.25 -13.23 35.95
N GLN A 225 6.63 -13.01 34.69
CA GLN A 225 6.14 -11.93 33.83
C GLN A 225 6.21 -10.54 34.48
N ALA A 226 7.27 -10.28 35.24
CA ALA A 226 7.43 -9.09 36.07
C ALA A 226 8.90 -8.66 36.18
N ILE A 227 9.10 -7.41 36.62
CA ILE A 227 10.40 -6.91 37.07
C ILE A 227 10.41 -7.02 38.59
N HIS A 228 11.38 -7.75 39.13
CA HIS A 228 11.55 -7.95 40.57
C HIS A 228 13.05 -8.00 40.92
N ASP A 229 13.69 -6.85 40.79
CA ASP A 229 15.10 -6.68 41.13
C ASP A 229 15.34 -7.10 42.59
N ASP A 230 16.48 -7.74 42.83
CA ASP A 230 16.93 -8.22 44.16
C ASP A 230 16.05 -9.28 44.85
N MET A 231 15.01 -9.82 44.18
CA MET A 231 14.20 -10.94 44.66
C MET A 231 14.28 -12.13 43.71
N ASN A 232 14.39 -13.34 44.27
CA ASN A 232 14.13 -14.54 43.47
C ASN A 232 12.61 -14.74 43.27
N CYS A 233 12.23 -15.56 42.29
CA CYS A 233 10.83 -15.78 41.92
C CYS A 233 9.96 -16.21 43.12
N LYS A 234 10.49 -17.02 44.05
CA LYS A 234 9.75 -17.47 45.22
C LYS A 234 9.48 -16.31 46.19
N GLN A 235 10.51 -15.52 46.51
CA GLN A 235 10.38 -14.34 47.37
C GLN A 235 9.39 -13.34 46.78
N TYR A 236 9.46 -13.09 45.49
CA TYR A 236 8.53 -12.20 44.79
C TYR A 236 7.08 -12.70 44.90
N GLN A 237 6.83 -13.99 44.63
CA GLN A 237 5.49 -14.57 44.75
C GLN A 237 4.94 -14.54 46.18
N ASP A 238 5.77 -14.80 47.18
CA ASP A 238 5.36 -14.76 48.57
C ASP A 238 5.08 -13.31 49.01
N HIS A 239 5.87 -12.35 48.56
CA HIS A 239 5.63 -10.92 48.78
C HIS A 239 4.30 -10.44 48.17
N LEU A 240 3.96 -10.88 46.94
CA LEU A 240 2.66 -10.58 46.33
C LEU A 240 1.48 -11.16 47.14
N LYS A 241 1.62 -12.37 47.68
CA LYS A 241 0.59 -12.98 48.55
C LYS A 241 0.39 -12.18 49.83
N GLU A 242 1.47 -11.72 50.45
CA GLU A 242 1.37 -10.89 51.66
C GLU A 242 0.74 -9.53 51.35
N ILE A 243 1.15 -8.83 50.28
CA ILE A 243 0.50 -7.58 49.85
C ILE A 243 -1.01 -7.78 49.62
N SER A 244 -1.40 -8.88 48.98
CA SER A 244 -2.81 -9.18 48.73
C SER A 244 -3.65 -9.39 50.00
N LYS A 245 -3.01 -9.72 51.13
CA LYS A 245 -3.68 -9.82 52.44
C LYS A 245 -3.75 -8.49 53.16
N THR A 246 -2.69 -7.69 53.07
CA THR A 246 -2.52 -6.46 53.86
C THR A 246 -3.22 -5.26 53.21
N ASN A 247 -3.35 -5.24 51.89
CA ASN A 247 -4.01 -4.15 51.17
C ASN A 247 -5.47 -4.52 50.85
N GLU A 248 -6.40 -3.88 51.56
CA GLU A 248 -7.84 -4.14 51.45
C GLU A 248 -8.37 -3.91 50.02
N ASP A 249 -7.84 -2.91 49.31
CA ASP A 249 -8.26 -2.59 47.94
C ASP A 249 -7.75 -3.62 46.93
N ALA A 250 -6.51 -4.11 47.11
CA ALA A 250 -5.96 -5.19 46.29
C ALA A 250 -6.74 -6.50 46.50
N ARG A 251 -7.10 -6.79 47.75
CA ARG A 251 -7.93 -7.96 48.10
C ARG A 251 -9.31 -7.87 47.45
N LYS A 252 -10.02 -6.75 47.62
CA LYS A 252 -11.36 -6.53 47.03
C LYS A 252 -11.33 -6.62 45.51
N THR A 253 -10.31 -6.05 44.87
CA THR A 253 -10.15 -6.12 43.40
C THR A 253 -9.97 -7.57 42.94
N LYS A 254 -9.13 -8.35 43.63
CA LYS A 254 -8.91 -9.77 43.32
C LYS A 254 -10.18 -10.60 43.52
N GLU A 255 -10.86 -10.43 44.64
CA GLU A 255 -12.11 -11.14 44.95
C GLU A 255 -13.20 -10.82 43.91
N MET A 256 -13.33 -9.55 43.52
CA MET A 256 -14.26 -9.13 42.47
C MET A 256 -13.95 -9.84 41.13
N LEU A 257 -12.69 -9.87 40.71
CA LEU A 257 -12.29 -10.54 39.47
C LEU A 257 -12.57 -12.06 39.52
N GLU A 258 -12.25 -12.71 40.63
CA GLU A 258 -12.54 -14.15 40.84
C GLU A 258 -14.05 -14.41 40.81
N GLN A 259 -14.84 -13.55 41.45
CA GLN A 259 -16.30 -13.62 41.42
C GLN A 259 -16.85 -13.47 40.00
N MET A 260 -16.34 -12.52 39.21
CA MET A 260 -16.77 -12.32 37.81
C MET A 260 -16.44 -13.51 36.91
N LEU A 261 -15.30 -14.18 37.14
CA LEU A 261 -14.95 -15.41 36.44
C LEU A 261 -15.89 -16.56 36.82
N ALA A 262 -16.21 -16.68 38.11
CA ALA A 262 -17.11 -17.69 38.66
C ALA A 262 -18.57 -17.49 38.22
N SER A 263 -19.06 -16.25 38.20
CA SER A 263 -20.42 -15.87 37.76
C SER A 263 -20.59 -15.92 36.23
N ARG A 264 -19.50 -16.12 35.48
CA ARG A 264 -19.45 -16.07 34.01
C ARG A 264 -19.76 -14.71 33.40
N GLU A 265 -19.58 -13.64 34.17
CA GLU A 265 -19.64 -12.26 33.68
C GLU A 265 -18.33 -11.83 32.98
N ALA A 266 -17.23 -12.54 33.29
CA ALA A 266 -15.94 -12.40 32.62
C ALA A 266 -15.38 -13.76 32.18
N MET A 267 -14.44 -13.77 31.23
CA MET A 267 -13.64 -14.96 30.88
C MET A 267 -12.21 -14.58 30.54
N LYS A 268 -11.27 -15.53 30.58
CA LYS A 268 -9.93 -15.33 30.03
C LYS A 268 -9.91 -15.64 28.54
N CYS A 269 -9.14 -14.88 27.78
CA CYS A 269 -8.82 -15.25 26.40
C CYS A 269 -8.12 -16.63 26.39
N PRO A 270 -8.55 -17.60 25.57
CA PRO A 270 -7.95 -18.93 25.53
C PRO A 270 -6.53 -18.95 24.92
N ARG A 271 -6.07 -17.81 24.37
CA ARG A 271 -4.75 -17.68 23.75
C ARG A 271 -3.79 -16.84 24.60
N CYS A 272 -4.17 -15.62 24.95
CA CYS A 272 -3.30 -14.67 25.66
C CYS A 272 -3.73 -14.38 27.11
N GLU A 273 -4.72 -15.11 27.63
CA GLU A 273 -5.21 -15.05 29.01
C GLU A 273 -5.74 -13.71 29.56
N ILE A 274 -5.78 -12.64 28.76
CA ILE A 274 -6.38 -11.38 29.20
C ILE A 274 -7.85 -11.57 29.60
N LEU A 275 -8.31 -10.77 30.57
CA LEU A 275 -9.70 -10.79 31.02
C LEU A 275 -10.60 -10.09 29.99
N LEU A 276 -11.62 -10.79 29.51
CA LEU A 276 -12.63 -10.33 28.59
C LEU A 276 -13.97 -10.24 29.31
N MET A 277 -14.70 -9.15 29.09
CA MET A 277 -16.04 -8.93 29.62
C MET A 277 -17.02 -8.68 28.48
N LYS A 278 -18.23 -9.25 28.57
CA LYS A 278 -19.28 -9.08 27.57
C LYS A 278 -20.22 -7.96 28.00
N LYS A 279 -20.29 -6.86 27.25
CA LYS A 279 -21.20 -5.72 27.50
C LYS A 279 -22.64 -5.93 26.96
N ALA A 280 -23.08 -7.18 26.78
CA ALA A 280 -24.28 -7.64 26.06
C ALA A 280 -24.12 -7.76 24.53
N GLY A 281 -25.04 -8.50 23.89
CA GLY A 281 -25.05 -8.73 22.43
C GLY A 281 -24.52 -10.10 22.00
N CYS A 282 -23.75 -10.10 20.89
CA CYS A 282 -23.28 -11.29 20.20
C CYS A 282 -22.37 -12.20 21.05
N ASP A 283 -22.50 -13.51 20.91
CA ASP A 283 -21.62 -14.50 21.56
C ASP A 283 -20.29 -14.69 20.84
N TRP A 284 -20.10 -14.06 19.68
CA TRP A 284 -18.81 -13.91 19.03
C TRP A 284 -18.09 -12.68 19.57
N LEU A 285 -16.83 -12.86 19.95
CA LEU A 285 -15.95 -11.82 20.46
C LEU A 285 -14.60 -11.91 19.76
N SER A 286 -13.95 -10.77 19.54
CA SER A 286 -12.56 -10.72 19.11
C SER A 286 -11.71 -10.17 20.26
N CYS A 287 -10.67 -10.92 20.65
CA CYS A 287 -9.74 -10.49 21.68
C CYS A 287 -9.02 -9.20 21.23
N THR A 288 -9.06 -8.15 22.04
CA THR A 288 -8.46 -6.86 21.65
C THR A 288 -6.93 -6.92 21.51
N MET A 289 -6.27 -7.83 22.23
CA MET A 289 -4.81 -7.97 22.21
C MET A 289 -4.34 -8.93 21.11
N CYS A 290 -4.82 -10.18 21.12
CA CYS A 290 -4.31 -11.23 20.22
C CYS A 290 -5.21 -11.50 19.00
N LYS A 291 -6.33 -10.77 18.87
CA LYS A 291 -7.35 -10.89 17.81
C LYS A 291 -7.95 -12.29 17.63
N THR A 292 -7.75 -13.18 18.60
CA THR A 292 -8.41 -14.49 18.62
C THR A 292 -9.90 -14.29 18.70
N GLU A 293 -10.60 -14.87 17.73
CA GLU A 293 -12.05 -14.94 17.72
C GLU A 293 -12.51 -16.04 18.68
N ILE A 294 -13.43 -15.69 19.57
CA ILE A 294 -13.82 -16.48 20.73
C ILE A 294 -15.33 -16.58 20.74
N CYS A 295 -15.84 -17.76 21.09
CA CYS A 295 -17.24 -17.89 21.44
C CYS A 295 -17.40 -17.79 22.95
N TRP A 296 -18.20 -16.81 23.40
CA TRP A 296 -18.48 -16.56 24.81
C TRP A 296 -19.07 -17.79 25.53
N VAL A 297 -19.95 -18.53 24.85
CA VAL A 297 -20.63 -19.69 25.41
C VAL A 297 -19.69 -20.88 25.58
N THR A 298 -18.89 -21.19 24.56
CA THR A 298 -17.93 -22.30 24.63
C THR A 298 -16.65 -21.93 25.37
N ARG A 299 -16.43 -20.62 25.61
CA ARG A 299 -15.23 -20.04 26.23
C ARG A 299 -13.93 -20.42 25.53
N GLY A 300 -14.02 -20.74 24.24
CA GLY A 300 -12.90 -21.21 23.43
C GLY A 300 -12.89 -20.55 22.05
N PRO A 301 -11.91 -20.92 21.21
CA PRO A 301 -11.78 -20.40 19.86
C PRO A 301 -13.06 -20.57 19.04
N ARG A 302 -13.39 -19.57 18.23
CA ARG A 302 -14.49 -19.60 17.27
C ARG A 302 -14.21 -20.59 16.14
N TRP A 303 -12.97 -20.59 15.67
CA TRP A 303 -12.46 -21.37 14.55
C TRP A 303 -11.42 -22.39 15.01
N GLY A 304 -11.05 -23.31 14.13
CA GLY A 304 -9.94 -24.24 14.33
C GLY A 304 -8.56 -23.57 14.34
N PRO A 305 -7.49 -24.36 14.47
CA PRO A 305 -6.11 -23.87 14.54
C PRO A 305 -5.68 -23.02 13.34
N GLY A 306 -6.28 -23.24 12.17
CA GLY A 306 -6.03 -22.47 10.95
C GLY A 306 -6.64 -21.06 10.93
N GLY A 307 -7.36 -20.66 11.98
CA GLY A 307 -7.94 -19.32 12.10
C GLY A 307 -9.26 -19.17 11.34
N ARG A 308 -9.62 -17.94 10.98
CA ARG A 308 -10.93 -17.60 10.41
C ARG A 308 -11.27 -18.49 9.19
N GLY A 309 -12.39 -19.20 9.26
CA GLY A 309 -12.86 -20.10 8.20
C GLY A 309 -12.40 -21.55 8.35
N ASP A 310 -11.46 -21.85 9.25
CA ASP A 310 -11.11 -23.23 9.60
C ASP A 310 -12.20 -23.85 10.48
N ASN A 311 -12.91 -24.82 9.94
CA ASN A 311 -14.00 -25.53 10.60
C ASN A 311 -13.56 -26.90 11.17
N SER A 312 -12.26 -27.22 11.13
CA SER A 312 -11.71 -28.45 11.72
C SER A 312 -11.87 -28.52 13.24
N GLY A 313 -12.09 -27.36 13.89
CA GLY A 313 -12.31 -27.23 15.33
C GLY A 313 -13.15 -26.00 15.70
N GLY A 314 -12.92 -25.49 16.91
CA GLY A 314 -13.60 -24.30 17.43
C GLY A 314 -15.08 -24.54 17.79
N CYS A 315 -15.83 -23.45 17.93
CA CYS A 315 -17.22 -23.48 18.40
C CYS A 315 -18.23 -23.98 17.34
N GLN A 316 -17.84 -23.97 16.05
CA GLN A 316 -18.67 -24.43 14.92
C GLN A 316 -20.06 -23.78 14.78
N CYS A 317 -20.34 -22.68 15.47
CA CYS A 317 -21.58 -21.92 15.27
C CYS A 317 -21.70 -21.47 13.80
N ARG A 318 -22.92 -21.40 13.27
CA ARG A 318 -23.26 -21.11 11.86
C ARG A 318 -22.63 -22.03 10.80
N VAL A 319 -21.76 -22.98 11.15
CA VAL A 319 -21.21 -23.97 10.22
C VAL A 319 -22.25 -25.06 9.99
N GLY A 320 -22.74 -25.20 8.76
CA GLY A 320 -23.77 -26.19 8.41
C GLY A 320 -25.09 -25.99 9.17
N GLY A 321 -25.45 -24.74 9.50
CA GLY A 321 -26.70 -24.42 10.20
C GLY A 321 -26.70 -24.69 11.70
N ARG A 322 -25.58 -25.13 12.29
CA ARG A 322 -25.46 -25.36 13.75
C ARG A 322 -25.40 -24.04 14.51
N GLN A 323 -25.90 -24.01 15.74
CA GLN A 323 -25.77 -22.88 16.66
C GLN A 323 -24.98 -23.33 17.89
N CYS A 324 -24.19 -22.43 18.49
CA CYS A 324 -23.48 -22.76 19.74
C CYS A 324 -24.41 -22.96 20.93
N HIS A 325 -25.61 -22.38 20.89
CA HIS A 325 -26.73 -22.64 21.81
C HIS A 325 -28.06 -22.24 21.16
N PRO A 326 -29.22 -22.69 21.68
CA PRO A 326 -30.53 -22.49 21.04
C PRO A 326 -30.95 -21.03 20.81
N ASN A 327 -30.43 -20.10 21.61
CA ASN A 327 -30.78 -18.67 21.54
C ASN A 327 -29.77 -17.84 20.73
N CYS A 328 -28.88 -18.49 19.97
CA CYS A 328 -27.85 -17.81 19.21
C CYS A 328 -28.43 -17.12 17.96
N GLY A 329 -28.69 -15.80 18.06
CA GLY A 329 -29.28 -14.99 16.99
C GLY A 329 -28.26 -14.22 16.14
N ASN A 330 -27.27 -13.60 16.77
CA ASN A 330 -26.49 -12.50 16.14
C ASN A 330 -25.02 -12.84 15.89
N CYS A 331 -24.62 -14.11 15.91
CA CYS A 331 -23.27 -14.52 15.53
C CYS A 331 -23.10 -14.40 14.01
N HIS A 332 -22.27 -13.44 13.60
CA HIS A 332 -21.83 -13.19 12.24
C HIS A 332 -20.59 -14.03 11.89
#